data_AF-A0A849Y0V1-F1
#
_entry.id   AF-A0A849Y0V1-F1
#
_cell.length_a   1.000
_cell.length_b   1.000
_cell.length_c   1.000
_cell.angle_alpha   90.00
_cell.angle_beta   90.00
_cell.angle_gamma   90.00
#
_symmetry.space_group_name_H-M   'P 1'
#
loop_
_entity.id
_entity.type
_entity.pdbx_description
1 polymer ?
#
loop_
_entity_poly.entity_id
_entity_poly.type
_entity_poly.pdbx_seq_one_letter_code
_entity_poly.pdbx_strand_id
1 'polypeptide(L)'
;MRSRASHSYRGEPDAAGRYGPYGGIYAPETLIQPLRDLEAEFRRARRDPAFRRELDRLLAAFAGRPTPIYFAERLTRALGGARIWLKREDLLHTGAHKINNVLGQMLLARRMGKTRVVAETGAGQHGVATAAAAARFGLSCVIYMGAVDARRQALNVHRMRLLGAEVREVAVGQQTLKEAINEAMRDWVSHVHSTHYVLGTVYGPHPYPVMVRCFQDVIGREARAQILRAEKRLPDVLVACVGGGSNAIGLFHAFLGDRKVRMVGVEAGGRGPKLGEHAARFAGGRLGVLQGARTFVL
;
A
#
# COMPACT_ATOMS: atom_id res chain seq x y z
N MET A 1 -18.32 2.74 35.01
CA MET A 1 -17.35 3.74 34.50
C MET A 1 -16.39 3.07 33.54
N ARG A 2 -16.57 3.26 32.22
CA ARG A 2 -15.68 2.68 31.21
C ARG A 2 -14.46 3.58 31.04
N SER A 3 -13.31 3.08 31.45
CA SER A 3 -11.98 3.68 31.25
C SER A 3 -11.80 4.06 29.77
N ARG A 4 -11.71 5.37 29.50
CA ARG A 4 -11.25 5.89 28.21
C ARG A 4 -9.74 5.68 28.16
N ALA A 5 -9.31 4.52 27.64
CA ALA A 5 -7.92 4.31 27.27
C ALA A 5 -7.52 5.42 26.28
N SER A 6 -6.61 6.30 26.73
CA SER A 6 -5.98 7.32 25.91
C SER A 6 -5.19 6.63 24.80
N HIS A 7 -5.84 6.37 23.66
CA HIS A 7 -5.16 5.87 22.49
C HIS A 7 -4.25 6.99 22.01
N SER A 8 -2.94 6.84 22.25
CA SER A 8 -1.97 7.74 21.66
C SER A 8 -2.13 7.62 20.14
N TYR A 9 -2.46 8.74 19.48
CA TYR A 9 -2.63 8.82 18.02
C TYR A 9 -1.33 8.54 17.23
N ARG A 10 -0.27 8.08 17.90
CA ARG A 10 0.99 7.62 17.30
C ARG A 10 0.94 6.18 16.77
N GLY A 11 -0.22 5.52 16.89
CA GLY A 11 -0.70 4.56 15.88
C GLY A 11 0.19 3.36 15.62
N GLU A 12 0.74 2.69 16.63
CA GLU A 12 1.27 1.32 16.46
C GLU A 12 0.18 0.32 16.87
N PRO A 13 0.14 -0.89 16.30
CA PRO A 13 -0.77 -1.93 16.78
C PRO A 13 -0.29 -2.48 18.12
N ASP A 14 -1.14 -3.26 18.78
CA ASP A 14 -0.72 -4.09 19.90
C ASP A 14 0.25 -5.22 19.47
N ALA A 15 0.73 -6.00 20.44
CA ALA A 15 1.67 -7.11 20.18
C ALA A 15 1.08 -8.20 19.26
N ALA A 16 -0.24 -8.29 19.14
CA ALA A 16 -0.93 -9.22 18.24
C ALA A 16 -1.16 -8.60 16.84
N GLY A 17 -0.63 -7.40 16.58
CA GLY A 17 -0.80 -6.71 15.30
C GLY A 17 -2.18 -6.08 15.12
N ARG A 18 -2.90 -5.77 16.21
CA ARG A 18 -4.26 -5.21 16.16
C ARG A 18 -4.31 -3.72 16.47
N TYR A 19 -5.19 -3.03 15.75
CA TYR A 19 -5.64 -1.67 16.04
C TYR A 19 -7.06 -1.74 16.58
N GLY A 20 -7.20 -1.84 17.91
CA GLY A 20 -8.50 -2.16 18.51
C GLY A 20 -9.07 -3.47 17.94
N PRO A 21 -10.26 -3.48 17.32
CA PRO A 21 -10.83 -4.70 16.75
C PRO A 21 -10.27 -5.09 15.37
N TYR A 22 -9.42 -4.28 14.75
CA TYR A 22 -8.91 -4.46 13.38
C TYR A 22 -7.51 -5.05 13.35
N GLY A 23 -7.12 -5.66 12.22
CA GLY A 23 -5.76 -6.20 12.02
C GLY A 23 -5.63 -7.64 12.51
N GLY A 24 -4.52 -7.97 13.16
CA GLY A 24 -4.21 -9.33 13.63
C GLY A 24 -3.38 -10.15 12.64
N ILE A 25 -3.19 -11.42 13.00
CA ILE A 25 -2.47 -12.43 12.20
C ILE A 25 -3.43 -13.60 12.01
N TYR A 26 -4.14 -13.61 10.88
CA TYR A 26 -5.08 -14.68 10.51
C TYR A 26 -4.54 -15.47 9.31
N ALA A 27 -3.39 -16.12 9.50
CA ALA A 27 -2.70 -16.88 8.46
C ALA A 27 -2.57 -18.36 8.86
N PRO A 28 -2.39 -19.29 7.90
CA PRO A 28 -2.05 -20.68 8.19
C PRO A 28 -0.78 -20.78 9.04
N GLU A 29 -0.67 -21.85 9.84
CA GLU A 29 0.48 -22.09 10.73
C GLU A 29 1.82 -22.02 9.98
N THR A 30 1.85 -22.52 8.74
CA THR A 30 3.02 -22.51 7.86
C THR A 30 3.54 -21.10 7.52
N LEU A 31 2.72 -20.05 7.67
CA LEU A 31 3.11 -18.66 7.45
C LEU A 31 3.46 -17.91 8.73
N ILE A 32 3.25 -18.49 9.92
CA ILE A 32 3.50 -17.79 11.19
C ILE A 32 4.97 -17.46 11.37
N GLN A 33 5.88 -18.44 11.19
CA GLN A 33 7.32 -18.18 11.31
C GLN A 33 7.83 -17.18 10.24
N PRO A 34 7.49 -17.32 8.94
CA PRO A 34 7.83 -16.33 7.92
C PRO A 34 7.38 -14.90 8.23
N LEU A 35 6.17 -14.74 8.79
CA LEU A 35 5.65 -13.44 9.20
C LEU A 35 6.42 -12.86 10.40
N ARG A 36 6.80 -13.71 11.36
CA ARG A 36 7.65 -13.32 12.50
C ARG A 36 9.05 -12.89 12.05
N ASP A 37 9.65 -13.62 11.11
CA ASP A 37 10.96 -13.28 10.55
C ASP A 37 10.92 -11.94 9.82
N LEU A 38 9.86 -11.72 9.03
CA LEU A 38 9.61 -10.43 8.36
C LEU A 38 9.42 -9.30 9.36
N GLU A 39 8.65 -9.53 10.44
CA GLU A 39 8.43 -8.53 11.49
C GLU A 39 9.73 -8.17 12.21
N ALA A 40 10.52 -9.19 12.58
CA ALA A 40 11.81 -9.01 13.23
C ALA A 40 12.76 -8.20 12.34
N GLU A 41 12.85 -8.54 11.06
CA GLU A 41 13.72 -7.82 10.14
C GLU A 41 13.22 -6.40 9.86
N PHE A 42 11.91 -6.21 9.69
CA PHE A 42 11.33 -4.88 9.54
C PHE A 42 11.63 -3.99 10.76
N ARG A 43 11.52 -4.53 11.98
CA ARG A 43 11.86 -3.80 13.22
C ARG A 43 13.33 -3.42 13.28
N ARG A 44 14.24 -4.33 12.89
CA ARG A 44 15.68 -4.06 12.80
C ARG A 44 15.96 -2.96 11.78
N ALA A 45 15.45 -3.12 10.56
CA ALA A 45 15.62 -2.17 9.46
C ALA A 45 15.07 -0.77 9.79
N ARG A 46 13.92 -0.67 10.47
CA ARG A 46 13.32 0.61 10.88
C ARG A 46 14.22 1.41 11.85
N ARG A 47 15.06 0.73 12.64
CA ARG A 47 15.99 1.35 13.60
C ARG A 47 17.38 1.57 13.01
N ASP A 48 17.65 1.02 11.83
CA ASP A 48 18.96 1.07 11.18
C ASP A 48 19.10 2.32 10.30
N PRO A 49 20.02 3.25 10.64
CA PRO A 49 20.26 4.44 9.83
C PRO A 49 20.75 4.13 8.41
N ALA A 50 21.46 3.01 8.20
CA ALA A 50 21.95 2.62 6.88
C ALA A 50 20.80 2.25 5.93
N PHE A 51 19.83 1.49 6.43
CA PHE A 51 18.59 1.19 5.69
C PHE A 51 17.84 2.45 5.30
N ARG A 52 17.69 3.38 6.25
CA ARG A 52 16.99 4.64 5.99
C ARG A 52 17.69 5.45 4.91
N ARG A 53 19.02 5.59 4.99
CA ARG A 53 19.81 6.28 3.96
C ARG A 53 19.69 5.61 2.59
N GLU A 54 19.73 4.29 2.53
CA GLU A 54 19.59 3.57 1.26
C GLU A 54 18.18 3.75 0.67
N LEU A 55 17.13 3.63 1.49
CA LEU A 55 15.76 3.87 1.08
C LEU A 55 15.55 5.32 0.61
N ASP A 56 16.02 6.31 1.36
CA ASP A 56 15.92 7.72 0.99
C ASP A 56 16.65 8.02 -0.33
N ARG A 57 17.84 7.41 -0.53
CA ARG A 57 18.58 7.51 -1.80
C ARG A 57 17.79 6.93 -2.97
N LEU A 58 17.16 5.77 -2.79
CA LEU A 58 16.34 5.14 -3.84
C LEU A 58 15.07 5.94 -4.11
N LEU A 59 14.40 6.43 -3.08
CA LEU A 59 13.24 7.29 -3.23
C LEU A 59 13.59 8.56 -4.02
N ALA A 60 14.74 9.18 -3.75
CA ALA A 60 15.20 10.35 -4.50
C ALA A 60 15.63 10.00 -5.93
N ALA A 61 16.62 9.13 -6.09
CA ALA A 61 17.30 8.92 -7.37
C ALA A 61 16.58 7.95 -8.32
N PHE A 62 15.83 6.98 -7.79
CA PHE A 62 15.13 5.99 -8.60
C PHE A 62 13.63 6.29 -8.70
N ALA A 63 12.97 6.70 -7.61
CA ALA A 63 11.54 7.00 -7.62
C ALA A 63 11.20 8.45 -8.02
N GLY A 64 12.13 9.40 -7.86
CA GLY A 64 11.92 10.81 -8.20
C GLY A 64 11.30 11.66 -7.08
N ARG A 65 11.53 11.31 -5.80
CA ARG A 65 11.05 12.09 -4.65
C ARG A 65 11.93 13.32 -4.38
N PRO A 66 11.37 14.41 -3.79
CA PRO A 66 9.98 14.58 -3.38
C PRO A 66 9.04 14.87 -4.56
N THR A 67 7.80 14.41 -4.48
CA THR A 67 6.76 14.79 -5.46
C THR A 67 6.20 16.17 -5.11
N PRO A 68 5.86 17.04 -6.08
CA PRO A 68 5.32 18.36 -5.78
C PRO A 68 3.88 18.31 -5.24
N ILE A 69 3.46 19.41 -4.60
CA ILE A 69 2.03 19.77 -4.55
C ILE A 69 1.75 20.76 -5.66
N TYR A 70 0.62 20.59 -6.34
CA TYR A 70 0.20 21.45 -7.44
C TYR A 70 -1.12 22.14 -7.08
N PHE A 71 -1.16 23.47 -7.13
CA PHE A 71 -2.40 24.22 -6.94
C PHE A 71 -3.23 24.13 -8.23
N ALA A 72 -4.39 23.49 -8.15
CA ALA A 72 -5.24 23.30 -9.31
C ALA A 72 -6.16 24.50 -9.49
N GLU A 73 -5.68 25.59 -10.11
CA GLU A 73 -6.43 26.85 -10.18
C GLU A 73 -7.75 26.68 -10.94
N ARG A 74 -7.73 25.96 -12.06
CA ARG A 74 -8.93 25.71 -12.88
C ARG A 74 -9.98 24.91 -12.13
N LEU A 75 -9.58 23.86 -11.42
CA LEU A 75 -10.49 23.03 -10.64
C LEU A 75 -11.06 23.79 -9.44
N THR A 76 -10.21 24.58 -8.77
CA THR A 76 -10.62 25.49 -7.69
C THR A 76 -11.70 26.47 -8.18
N ARG A 77 -11.48 27.13 -9.32
CA ARG A 77 -12.48 28.03 -9.92
C ARG A 77 -13.77 27.31 -10.31
N ALA A 78 -13.65 26.15 -10.94
CA ALA A 78 -14.81 25.38 -11.42
C ALA A 78 -15.73 24.91 -10.27
N LEU A 79 -15.17 24.56 -9.11
CA LEU A 79 -15.97 24.14 -7.95
C LEU A 79 -16.44 25.33 -7.09
N GLY A 80 -15.89 26.53 -7.28
CA GLY A 80 -16.34 27.77 -6.61
C GLY A 80 -16.21 27.80 -5.09
N GLY A 81 -15.60 26.78 -4.47
CA GLY A 81 -15.56 26.60 -3.02
C GLY A 81 -14.14 26.48 -2.48
N ALA A 82 -13.61 25.25 -2.44
CA ALA A 82 -12.33 24.97 -1.80
C ALA A 82 -11.13 25.27 -2.72
N ARG A 83 -10.00 25.66 -2.11
CA ARG A 83 -8.69 25.70 -2.77
C ARG A 83 -8.11 24.29 -2.86
N ILE A 84 -7.86 23.81 -4.08
CA ILE A 84 -7.51 22.41 -4.30
C ILE A 84 -6.02 22.27 -4.62
N TRP A 85 -5.36 21.47 -3.80
CA TRP A 85 -3.96 21.10 -3.96
C TRP A 85 -3.86 19.60 -4.26
N LEU A 86 -3.12 19.26 -5.32
CA LEU A 86 -2.88 17.87 -5.73
C LEU A 86 -1.49 17.44 -5.27
N LYS A 87 -1.40 16.40 -4.43
CA LYS A 87 -0.12 15.75 -4.11
C LYS A 87 0.24 14.80 -5.26
N ARG A 88 1.28 15.15 -6.04
CA ARG A 88 1.55 14.58 -7.37
C ARG A 88 2.31 13.25 -7.35
N GLU A 89 1.76 12.24 -6.67
CA GLU A 89 2.31 10.87 -6.68
C GLU A 89 2.24 10.19 -8.06
N ASP A 90 1.48 10.76 -8.99
CA ASP A 90 1.44 10.37 -10.41
C ASP A 90 2.77 10.61 -11.15
N LEU A 91 3.61 11.52 -10.65
CA LEU A 91 4.92 11.85 -11.24
C LEU A 91 6.05 10.92 -10.78
N LEU A 92 5.79 10.01 -9.85
CA LEU A 92 6.80 9.03 -9.45
C LEU A 92 7.17 8.13 -10.61
N HIS A 93 8.39 7.59 -10.56
CA HIS A 93 8.74 6.44 -11.39
C HIS A 93 7.68 5.34 -11.24
N THR A 94 7.35 4.70 -12.37
CA THR A 94 6.22 3.77 -12.55
C THR A 94 4.81 4.39 -12.46
N GLY A 95 4.66 5.69 -12.18
CA GLY A 95 3.41 6.45 -12.33
C GLY A 95 2.43 6.38 -11.16
N ALA A 96 2.84 5.88 -9.99
CA ALA A 96 1.98 5.79 -8.80
C ALA A 96 2.76 5.68 -7.49
N HIS A 97 2.07 5.93 -6.37
CA HIS A 97 2.60 5.81 -5.00
C HIS A 97 3.10 4.41 -4.62
N LYS A 98 2.82 3.36 -5.42
CA LYS A 98 3.17 1.97 -5.10
C LYS A 98 4.68 1.76 -4.99
N ILE A 99 5.48 2.51 -5.76
CA ILE A 99 6.94 2.37 -5.76
C ILE A 99 7.56 2.65 -4.39
N ASN A 100 6.96 3.53 -3.57
CA ASN A 100 7.42 3.83 -2.21
C ASN A 100 7.46 2.55 -1.34
N ASN A 101 6.35 1.81 -1.33
CA ASN A 101 6.21 0.55 -0.59
C ASN A 101 7.12 -0.53 -1.15
N VAL A 102 7.14 -0.67 -2.48
CA VAL A 102 7.93 -1.71 -3.15
C VAL A 102 9.40 -1.57 -2.82
N LEU A 103 9.98 -0.36 -2.93
CA LEU A 103 11.40 -0.16 -2.63
C LEU A 103 11.75 -0.54 -1.18
N GLY A 104 10.91 -0.16 -0.21
CA GLY A 104 11.08 -0.57 1.18
C GLY A 104 11.06 -2.09 1.36
N GLN A 105 10.10 -2.77 0.74
CA GLN A 105 10.00 -4.23 0.82
C GLN A 105 11.11 -4.95 0.06
N MET A 106 11.60 -4.43 -1.06
CA MET A 106 12.73 -5.03 -1.80
C MET A 106 14.03 -4.96 -1.00
N LEU A 107 14.26 -3.86 -0.28
CA LEU A 107 15.40 -3.77 0.63
C LEU A 107 15.29 -4.80 1.77
N LEU A 108 14.10 -5.00 2.33
CA LEU A 108 13.87 -6.05 3.33
C LEU A 108 14.12 -7.44 2.74
N ALA A 109 13.58 -7.73 1.55
CA ALA A 109 13.80 -9.01 0.87
C ALA A 109 15.30 -9.31 0.71
N ARG A 110 16.09 -8.32 0.29
CA ARG A 110 17.56 -8.45 0.18
C ARG A 110 18.23 -8.70 1.53
N ARG A 111 17.84 -7.99 2.59
CA ARG A 111 18.38 -8.22 3.95
C ARG A 111 18.05 -9.60 4.49
N MET A 112 16.88 -10.14 4.11
CA MET A 112 16.43 -11.48 4.46
C MET A 112 17.03 -12.56 3.54
N GLY A 113 17.96 -12.22 2.63
CA GLY A 113 18.61 -13.15 1.71
C GLY A 113 17.69 -13.75 0.64
N LYS A 114 16.55 -13.11 0.38
CA LYS A 114 15.57 -13.60 -0.61
C LYS A 114 16.06 -13.26 -2.02
N THR A 115 15.98 -14.24 -2.91
CA THR A 115 16.42 -14.15 -4.31
C THR A 115 15.25 -14.03 -5.28
N ARG A 116 14.03 -14.28 -4.79
CA ARG A 116 12.79 -14.25 -5.55
C ARG A 116 11.74 -13.41 -4.85
N VAL A 117 10.89 -12.75 -5.64
CA VAL A 117 9.74 -11.99 -5.17
C VAL A 117 8.46 -12.41 -5.89
N VAL A 118 7.37 -12.46 -5.13
CA VAL A 118 6.01 -12.64 -5.66
C VAL A 118 5.16 -11.44 -5.28
N ALA A 119 4.21 -11.07 -6.14
CA ALA A 119 3.22 -10.04 -5.82
C ALA A 119 1.90 -10.27 -6.55
N GLU A 120 0.81 -9.72 -6.04
CA GLU A 120 -0.47 -9.62 -6.73
C GLU A 120 -0.61 -8.30 -7.50
N THR A 121 -1.49 -8.24 -8.49
CA THR A 121 -1.93 -6.94 -9.01
C THR A 121 -3.33 -7.01 -9.61
N GLY A 122 -4.07 -5.91 -9.52
CA GLY A 122 -5.37 -5.72 -10.15
C GLY A 122 -5.24 -4.72 -11.31
N ALA A 123 -5.16 -3.42 -11.00
CA ALA A 123 -4.94 -2.39 -12.03
C ALA A 123 -3.55 -2.45 -12.73
N GLY A 124 -2.63 -3.32 -12.30
CA GLY A 124 -1.30 -3.46 -12.89
C GLY A 124 -0.21 -2.61 -12.21
N GLN A 125 -0.55 -1.46 -11.61
CA GLN A 125 0.43 -0.51 -11.05
C GLN A 125 1.37 -1.10 -9.99
N HIS A 126 0.86 -1.95 -9.08
CA HIS A 126 1.70 -2.61 -8.08
C HIS A 126 2.66 -3.63 -8.72
N GLY A 127 2.16 -4.38 -9.70
CA GLY A 127 2.98 -5.33 -10.45
C GLY A 127 4.08 -4.65 -11.25
N VAL A 128 3.79 -3.53 -11.93
CA VAL A 128 4.81 -2.73 -12.64
C VAL A 128 5.87 -2.19 -11.67
N ALA A 129 5.46 -1.63 -10.52
CA ALA A 129 6.40 -1.17 -9.50
C ALA A 129 7.30 -2.30 -8.97
N THR A 130 6.69 -3.46 -8.69
CA THR A 130 7.40 -4.66 -8.22
C THR A 130 8.40 -5.17 -9.26
N ALA A 131 7.98 -5.29 -10.52
CA ALA A 131 8.84 -5.71 -11.62
C ALA A 131 10.02 -4.76 -11.83
N ALA A 132 9.78 -3.44 -11.82
CA ALA A 132 10.83 -2.44 -11.99
C ALA A 132 11.88 -2.51 -10.88
N ALA A 133 11.43 -2.65 -9.62
CA ALA A 133 12.34 -2.77 -8.49
C ALA A 133 13.08 -4.12 -8.49
N ALA A 134 12.39 -5.22 -8.83
CA ALA A 134 13.02 -6.53 -8.95
C ALA A 134 14.12 -6.55 -10.02
N ALA A 135 13.86 -5.98 -11.20
CA ALA A 135 14.85 -5.80 -12.25
C ALA A 135 16.07 -4.98 -11.76
N ARG A 136 15.82 -3.88 -11.03
CA ARG A 136 16.88 -3.05 -10.44
C ARG A 136 17.75 -3.80 -9.44
N PHE A 137 17.19 -4.74 -8.69
CA PHE A 137 17.89 -5.50 -7.65
C PHE A 137 18.38 -6.89 -8.10
N GLY A 138 18.10 -7.29 -9.35
CA GLY A 138 18.45 -8.60 -9.86
C GLY A 138 17.69 -9.75 -9.19
N LEU A 139 16.42 -9.52 -8.81
CA LEU A 139 15.56 -10.53 -8.18
C LEU A 139 14.63 -11.14 -9.22
N SER A 140 14.42 -12.46 -9.17
CA SER A 140 13.39 -13.13 -9.97
C SER A 140 12.00 -12.67 -9.52
N CYS A 141 11.15 -12.23 -10.45
CA CYS A 141 9.86 -11.64 -10.13
C CYS A 141 8.70 -12.40 -10.79
N VAL A 142 7.74 -12.83 -9.98
CA VAL A 142 6.48 -13.41 -10.46
C VAL A 142 5.31 -12.55 -10.00
N ILE A 143 4.48 -12.10 -10.94
CA ILE A 143 3.30 -11.30 -10.68
C ILE A 143 2.04 -12.12 -10.98
N TYR A 144 1.19 -12.27 -9.98
CA TYR A 144 -0.13 -12.86 -10.12
C TYR A 144 -1.16 -11.77 -10.46
N MET A 145 -1.97 -12.00 -11.49
CA MET A 145 -2.97 -11.05 -11.95
C MET A 145 -4.23 -11.80 -12.38
N GLY A 146 -5.41 -11.36 -11.96
CA GLY A 146 -6.66 -11.96 -12.41
C GLY A 146 -6.80 -11.88 -13.94
N ALA A 147 -7.27 -12.94 -14.61
CA ALA A 147 -7.33 -12.98 -16.08
C ALA A 147 -8.21 -11.86 -16.68
N VAL A 148 -9.29 -11.45 -15.99
CA VAL A 148 -10.13 -10.31 -16.40
C VAL A 148 -9.35 -9.00 -16.29
N ASP A 149 -8.61 -8.82 -15.20
CA ASP A 149 -7.77 -7.64 -14.98
C ASP A 149 -6.61 -7.58 -15.98
N ALA A 150 -5.96 -8.71 -16.28
CA ALA A 150 -4.88 -8.81 -17.25
C ALA A 150 -5.33 -8.37 -18.66
N ARG A 151 -6.51 -8.83 -19.10
CA ARG A 151 -7.10 -8.40 -20.39
C ARG A 151 -7.40 -6.90 -20.40
N ARG A 152 -8.01 -6.37 -19.33
CA ARG A 152 -8.35 -4.94 -19.21
C ARG A 152 -7.13 -4.03 -19.13
N GLN A 153 -6.02 -4.54 -18.60
CA GLN A 153 -4.80 -3.79 -18.31
C GLN A 153 -3.60 -4.31 -19.12
N ALA A 154 -3.84 -4.69 -20.39
CA ALA A 154 -2.85 -5.31 -21.26
C ALA A 154 -1.53 -4.52 -21.37
N LEU A 155 -1.60 -3.18 -21.35
CA LEU A 155 -0.41 -2.32 -21.36
C LEU A 155 0.47 -2.53 -20.11
N ASN A 156 -0.13 -2.67 -18.93
CA ASN A 156 0.63 -2.92 -17.71
C ASN A 156 1.17 -4.36 -17.69
N VAL A 157 0.44 -5.34 -18.23
CA VAL A 157 0.97 -6.70 -18.44
C VAL A 157 2.22 -6.68 -19.32
N HIS A 158 2.16 -5.97 -20.44
CA HIS A 158 3.29 -5.82 -21.35
C HIS A 158 4.49 -5.14 -20.66
N ARG A 159 4.27 -4.04 -19.93
CA ARG A 159 5.32 -3.37 -19.14
C ARG A 159 5.99 -4.29 -18.13
N MET A 160 5.21 -5.11 -17.40
CA MET A 160 5.77 -6.07 -16.44
C MET A 160 6.68 -7.10 -17.14
N ARG A 161 6.27 -7.62 -18.30
CA ARG A 161 7.06 -8.57 -19.10
C ARG A 161 8.34 -7.92 -19.65
N LEU A 162 8.27 -6.67 -20.13
CA LEU A 162 9.46 -5.91 -20.58
C LEU A 162 10.48 -5.69 -19.46
N LEU A 163 10.01 -5.58 -18.21
CA LEU A 163 10.86 -5.48 -17.03
C LEU A 163 11.38 -6.86 -16.54
N GLY A 164 11.13 -7.94 -17.30
CA GLY A 164 11.64 -9.28 -16.99
C GLY A 164 10.81 -10.06 -15.96
N ALA A 165 9.63 -9.57 -15.56
CA ALA A 165 8.76 -10.31 -14.66
C ALA A 165 7.93 -11.37 -15.39
N GLU A 166 7.77 -12.53 -14.77
CA GLU A 166 6.79 -13.54 -15.17
C GLU A 166 5.39 -13.06 -14.73
N VAL A 167 4.43 -12.99 -15.65
CA VAL A 167 3.04 -12.63 -15.32
C VAL A 167 2.16 -13.87 -15.43
N ARG A 168 1.63 -14.33 -14.29
CA ARG A 168 0.74 -15.48 -14.18
C ARG A 168 -0.71 -15.02 -14.09
N GLU A 169 -1.49 -15.32 -15.13
CA GLU A 169 -2.90 -14.99 -15.20
C GLU A 169 -3.75 -16.01 -14.42
N VAL A 170 -4.53 -15.52 -13.46
CA VAL A 170 -5.37 -16.35 -12.59
C VAL A 170 -6.78 -16.45 -13.17
N ALA A 171 -7.10 -17.63 -13.70
CA ALA A 171 -8.37 -17.93 -14.39
C ALA A 171 -9.45 -18.55 -13.48
N VAL A 172 -9.16 -18.75 -12.19
CA VAL A 172 -10.13 -19.28 -11.21
C VAL A 172 -11.00 -18.17 -10.60
N GLY A 173 -12.16 -18.54 -10.06
CA GLY A 173 -13.04 -17.64 -9.31
C GLY A 173 -13.53 -16.44 -10.13
N GLN A 174 -13.57 -15.25 -9.51
CA GLN A 174 -13.96 -14.02 -10.21
C GLN A 174 -12.88 -13.48 -11.15
N GLN A 175 -11.68 -14.09 -11.16
CA GLN A 175 -10.56 -13.71 -12.02
C GLN A 175 -10.12 -12.25 -11.82
N THR A 176 -10.14 -11.79 -10.57
CA THR A 176 -9.77 -10.41 -10.19
C THR A 176 -8.64 -10.40 -9.15
N LEU A 177 -8.30 -9.23 -8.63
CA LEU A 177 -7.33 -9.02 -7.54
C LEU A 177 -7.48 -9.99 -6.36
N LYS A 178 -8.71 -10.35 -5.95
CA LYS A 178 -8.93 -11.25 -4.81
C LYS A 178 -8.29 -12.62 -5.06
N GLU A 179 -8.51 -13.20 -6.24
CA GLU A 179 -7.94 -14.48 -6.61
C GLU A 179 -6.42 -14.40 -6.81
N ALA A 180 -5.93 -13.29 -7.38
CA ALA A 180 -4.50 -13.04 -7.52
C ALA A 180 -3.76 -13.02 -6.16
N ILE A 181 -4.36 -12.42 -5.13
CA ILE A 181 -3.79 -12.44 -3.75
C ILE A 181 -3.72 -13.88 -3.23
N ASN A 182 -4.78 -14.66 -3.41
CA ASN A 182 -4.82 -16.04 -2.90
C ASN A 182 -3.73 -16.90 -3.55
N GLU A 183 -3.53 -16.78 -4.86
CA GLU A 183 -2.48 -17.53 -5.57
C GLU A 183 -1.07 -17.04 -5.23
N ALA A 184 -0.86 -15.73 -5.05
CA ALA A 184 0.41 -15.20 -4.58
C ALA A 184 0.75 -15.70 -3.16
N MET A 185 -0.24 -15.78 -2.27
CA MET A 185 -0.06 -16.36 -0.93
C MET A 185 0.27 -17.85 -0.99
N ARG A 186 -0.41 -18.63 -1.86
CA ARG A 186 -0.08 -20.06 -2.05
C ARG A 186 1.35 -20.26 -2.54
N ASP A 187 1.78 -19.49 -3.54
CA ASP A 187 3.16 -19.54 -4.04
C ASP A 187 4.15 -19.23 -2.92
N TRP A 188 3.88 -18.19 -2.13
CA TRP A 188 4.75 -17.82 -1.02
C TRP A 188 4.87 -18.93 0.03
N VAL A 189 3.77 -19.62 0.37
CA VAL A 189 3.79 -20.78 1.27
C VAL A 189 4.71 -21.88 0.73
N SER A 190 4.64 -22.16 -0.58
CA SER A 190 5.44 -23.21 -1.21
C SER A 190 6.93 -22.87 -1.36
N HIS A 191 7.30 -21.58 -1.40
CA HIS A 191 8.67 -21.13 -1.68
C HIS A 191 9.24 -20.21 -0.60
N VAL A 192 8.82 -20.40 0.65
CA VAL A 192 9.01 -19.41 1.72
C VAL A 192 10.47 -19.10 2.06
N HIS A 193 11.38 -20.06 1.87
CA HIS A 193 12.80 -19.88 2.15
C HIS A 193 13.48 -18.92 1.17
N SER A 194 13.15 -18.98 -0.13
CA SER A 194 13.77 -18.17 -1.18
C SER A 194 12.97 -16.93 -1.59
N THR A 195 11.67 -16.91 -1.26
CA THR A 195 10.72 -15.92 -1.78
C THR A 195 10.26 -14.92 -0.72
N HIS A 196 10.24 -13.64 -1.09
CA HIS A 196 9.52 -12.59 -0.37
C HIS A 196 8.19 -12.25 -1.05
N TYR A 197 7.10 -12.15 -0.28
CA TYR A 197 5.81 -11.70 -0.80
C TYR A 197 5.69 -10.17 -0.67
N VAL A 198 5.67 -9.47 -1.81
CA VAL A 198 5.57 -8.01 -1.88
C VAL A 198 4.09 -7.62 -1.90
N LEU A 199 3.45 -7.54 -0.72
CA LEU A 199 2.05 -7.16 -0.60
C LEU A 199 1.83 -5.68 -0.95
N GLY A 200 0.86 -5.38 -1.82
CA GLY A 200 0.75 -4.08 -2.50
C GLY A 200 -0.09 -3.00 -1.85
N THR A 201 -0.59 -3.20 -0.63
CA THR A 201 -1.46 -2.24 0.07
C THR A 201 -1.42 -2.42 1.60
N VAL A 202 -2.05 -1.53 2.35
CA VAL A 202 -2.10 -1.56 3.82
C VAL A 202 -3.18 -2.54 4.26
N TYR A 203 -2.87 -3.81 4.09
CA TYR A 203 -3.74 -4.94 4.32
C TYR A 203 -2.90 -6.20 4.57
N GLY A 204 -3.55 -7.33 4.80
CA GLY A 204 -2.86 -8.59 5.10
C GLY A 204 -2.55 -8.77 6.59
N PRO A 205 -1.97 -9.91 6.96
CA PRO A 205 -1.60 -10.16 8.34
C PRO A 205 -0.49 -9.19 8.78
N HIS A 206 -0.43 -8.90 10.07
CA HIS A 206 0.74 -8.22 10.63
C HIS A 206 2.04 -9.00 10.26
N PRO A 207 3.13 -8.32 9.84
CA PRO A 207 3.42 -6.89 9.95
C PRO A 207 3.05 -6.01 8.74
N TYR A 208 2.42 -6.55 7.69
CA TYR A 208 2.21 -5.82 6.43
C TYR A 208 1.50 -4.47 6.59
N PRO A 209 0.39 -4.32 7.36
CA PRO A 209 -0.27 -3.03 7.50
C PRO A 209 0.64 -1.94 8.07
N VAL A 210 1.43 -2.25 9.10
CA VAL A 210 2.37 -1.30 9.73
C VAL A 210 3.50 -0.97 8.77
N MET A 211 4.08 -2.00 8.15
CA MET A 211 5.21 -1.89 7.24
C MET A 211 4.88 -1.04 6.02
N VAL A 212 3.79 -1.37 5.32
CA VAL A 212 3.36 -0.65 4.11
C VAL A 212 3.01 0.80 4.46
N ARG A 213 2.34 1.05 5.59
CA ARG A 213 2.07 2.41 6.06
C ARG A 213 3.37 3.19 6.28
N CYS A 214 4.35 2.62 6.97
CA CYS A 214 5.64 3.28 7.21
C CYS A 214 6.33 3.66 5.90
N PHE A 215 6.34 2.77 4.90
CA PHE A 215 6.93 3.08 3.60
C PHE A 215 6.13 4.12 2.78
N GLN A 216 4.85 4.31 3.09
CA GLN A 216 4.01 5.34 2.47
C GLN A 216 3.98 6.65 3.25
N ASP A 217 4.56 6.72 4.46
CA ASP A 217 4.49 7.91 5.34
C ASP A 217 5.11 9.17 4.72
N VAL A 218 6.00 8.96 3.75
CA VAL A 218 6.71 9.99 3.00
C VAL A 218 5.74 10.92 2.28
N ILE A 219 4.59 10.40 1.83
CA ILE A 219 3.55 11.19 1.15
C ILE A 219 3.06 12.31 2.06
N GLY A 220 2.58 11.96 3.25
CA GLY A 220 2.06 12.91 4.23
C GLY A 220 3.13 13.85 4.77
N ARG A 221 4.34 13.33 5.03
CA ARG A 221 5.47 14.15 5.50
C ARG A 221 5.81 15.26 4.51
N GLU A 222 5.94 14.92 3.23
CA GLU A 222 6.20 15.90 2.19
C GLU A 222 5.02 16.86 1.99
N ALA A 223 3.79 16.33 1.90
CA ALA A 223 2.59 17.15 1.72
C ALA A 223 2.44 18.19 2.84
N ARG A 224 2.68 17.80 4.10
CA ARG A 224 2.65 18.69 5.27
C ARG A 224 3.70 19.80 5.17
N ALA A 225 4.95 19.45 4.85
CA ALA A 225 6.01 20.43 4.69
C ALA A 225 5.73 21.40 3.53
N GLN A 226 5.21 20.88 2.42
CA GLN A 226 4.92 21.65 1.21
C GLN A 226 3.73 22.60 1.41
N ILE A 227 2.62 22.13 2.00
CA ILE A 227 1.44 22.96 2.20
C ILE A 227 1.69 24.06 3.23
N LEU A 228 2.45 23.78 4.30
CA LEU A 228 2.85 24.81 5.25
C LEU A 228 3.73 25.88 4.60
N ARG A 229 4.58 25.52 3.64
CA ARG A 229 5.38 26.51 2.89
C ARG A 229 4.52 27.37 1.99
N ALA A 230 3.58 26.77 1.26
CA ALA A 230 2.72 27.42 0.29
C ALA A 230 1.61 28.28 0.92
N GLU A 231 0.94 27.75 1.94
CA GLU A 231 -0.27 28.33 2.53
C GLU A 231 -0.06 28.96 3.91
N LYS A 232 1.11 28.73 4.53
CA LYS A 232 1.41 29.14 5.92
C LYS A 232 0.42 28.59 6.96
N ARG A 233 -0.36 27.57 6.59
CA ARG A 233 -1.32 26.87 7.44
C ARG A 233 -1.47 25.41 7.01
N LEU A 234 -2.05 24.59 7.89
CA LEU A 234 -2.44 23.23 7.56
C LEU A 234 -3.71 23.23 6.69
N PRO A 235 -3.94 22.17 5.89
CA PRO A 235 -5.15 22.05 5.08
C PRO A 235 -6.38 21.81 5.97
N ASP A 236 -7.53 22.28 5.53
CA ASP A 236 -8.80 22.04 6.24
C ASP A 236 -9.27 20.58 6.08
N VAL A 237 -8.97 19.98 4.92
CA VAL A 237 -9.37 18.61 4.56
C VAL A 237 -8.26 17.92 3.76
N LEU A 238 -7.99 16.66 4.07
CA LEU A 238 -7.25 15.72 3.23
C LEU A 238 -8.22 14.73 2.62
N VAL A 239 -8.09 14.48 1.31
CA VAL A 239 -8.94 13.54 0.57
C VAL A 239 -8.05 12.53 -0.15
N ALA A 240 -8.38 11.25 -0.03
CA ALA A 240 -7.63 10.18 -0.70
C ALA A 240 -8.55 8.99 -1.03
N CYS A 241 -8.27 8.28 -2.13
CA CYS A 241 -9.06 7.11 -2.50
C CYS A 241 -8.69 5.89 -1.64
N VAL A 242 -9.69 5.09 -1.30
CA VAL A 242 -9.55 3.92 -0.42
C VAL A 242 -9.99 2.68 -1.19
N GLY A 243 -9.00 2.01 -1.80
CA GLY A 243 -9.07 0.58 -2.08
C GLY A 243 -8.65 -0.19 -0.83
N GLY A 244 -7.43 -0.73 -0.84
CA GLY A 244 -6.80 -1.25 0.38
C GLY A 244 -6.27 -0.17 1.35
N GLY A 245 -6.15 1.09 0.91
CA GLY A 245 -5.88 2.24 1.79
C GLY A 245 -4.43 2.74 1.89
N SER A 246 -3.48 2.21 1.11
CA SER A 246 -2.06 2.57 1.24
C SER A 246 -1.72 4.03 0.93
N ASN A 247 -2.28 4.61 -0.14
CA ASN A 247 -2.09 6.05 -0.43
C ASN A 247 -2.74 6.92 0.65
N ALA A 248 -3.95 6.54 1.08
CA ALA A 248 -4.74 7.31 2.03
C ALA A 248 -4.04 7.41 3.37
N ILE A 249 -3.64 6.27 3.96
CA ILE A 249 -2.91 6.32 5.24
C ILE A 249 -1.53 6.97 5.09
N GLY A 250 -0.86 6.80 3.94
CA GLY A 250 0.41 7.48 3.66
C GLY A 250 0.27 9.00 3.70
N LEU A 251 -0.80 9.55 3.13
CA LEU A 251 -1.12 10.98 3.19
C LEU A 251 -1.56 11.40 4.61
N PHE A 252 -2.45 10.64 5.24
CA PHE A 252 -3.10 11.01 6.49
C PHE A 252 -2.18 10.92 7.71
N HIS A 253 -1.22 10.00 7.71
CA HIS A 253 -0.42 9.65 8.89
C HIS A 253 0.27 10.86 9.54
N ALA A 254 0.84 11.76 8.73
CA ALA A 254 1.54 12.95 9.20
C ALA A 254 0.63 14.01 9.85
N PHE A 255 -0.69 13.85 9.74
CA PHE A 255 -1.70 14.79 10.22
C PHE A 255 -2.61 14.19 11.31
N LEU A 256 -2.40 12.94 11.75
CA LEU A 256 -3.28 12.26 12.72
C LEU A 256 -3.39 12.99 14.07
N GLY A 257 -2.37 13.77 14.43
CA GLY A 257 -2.39 14.60 15.64
C GLY A 257 -3.09 15.95 15.47
N ASP A 258 -3.36 16.38 14.24
CA ASP A 258 -3.88 17.70 13.92
C ASP A 258 -5.42 17.68 13.90
N ARG A 259 -6.05 17.82 15.07
CA ARG A 259 -7.52 17.68 15.28
C ARG A 259 -8.41 18.54 14.36
N LYS A 260 -7.88 19.65 13.82
CA LYS A 260 -8.60 20.54 12.91
C LYS A 260 -8.58 20.08 11.45
N VAL A 261 -7.68 19.15 11.09
CA VAL A 261 -7.54 18.63 9.73
C VAL A 261 -8.49 17.45 9.57
N ARG A 262 -9.54 17.63 8.77
CA ARG A 262 -10.46 16.53 8.45
C ARG A 262 -9.82 15.56 7.46
N MET A 263 -10.08 14.27 7.59
CA MET A 263 -9.58 13.24 6.68
C MET A 263 -10.75 12.49 6.06
N VAL A 264 -10.80 12.44 4.73
CA VAL A 264 -11.89 11.82 3.97
C VAL A 264 -11.32 10.74 3.06
N GLY A 265 -11.64 9.49 3.38
CA GLY A 265 -11.37 8.34 2.52
C GLY A 265 -12.53 8.10 1.55
N VAL A 266 -12.25 7.98 0.25
CA VAL A 266 -13.27 7.80 -0.79
C VAL A 266 -13.18 6.38 -1.38
N GLU A 267 -14.20 5.55 -1.14
CA GLU A 267 -14.29 4.20 -1.71
C GLU A 267 -15.01 4.20 -3.07
N ALA A 268 -14.83 3.12 -3.85
CA ALA A 268 -15.44 3.02 -5.17
C ALA A 268 -16.95 2.69 -5.05
N GLY A 269 -17.79 3.68 -5.37
CA GLY A 269 -19.26 3.54 -5.40
C GLY A 269 -19.79 2.72 -6.58
N GLY A 270 -18.93 2.39 -7.56
CA GLY A 270 -19.26 1.50 -8.68
C GLY A 270 -20.47 1.96 -9.51
N ARG A 271 -21.35 1.03 -9.90
CA ARG A 271 -22.54 1.30 -10.72
C ARG A 271 -23.79 1.62 -9.90
N GLY A 272 -23.79 1.26 -8.62
CA GLY A 272 -24.95 1.36 -7.76
C GLY A 272 -24.67 0.79 -6.35
N PRO A 273 -25.60 0.97 -5.40
CA PRO A 273 -25.43 0.54 -4.01
C PRO A 273 -25.73 -0.95 -3.78
N LYS A 274 -26.10 -1.71 -4.82
CA LYS A 274 -26.42 -3.13 -4.69
C LYS A 274 -25.14 -3.96 -4.55
N LEU A 275 -25.21 -5.04 -3.77
CA LEU A 275 -24.09 -5.96 -3.61
C LEU A 275 -23.62 -6.47 -4.98
N GLY A 276 -22.31 -6.43 -5.22
CA GLY A 276 -21.70 -6.79 -6.51
C GLY A 276 -21.57 -5.63 -7.50
N GLU A 277 -22.18 -4.46 -7.23
CA GLU A 277 -22.09 -3.28 -8.09
C GLU A 277 -21.11 -2.22 -7.60
N HIS A 278 -20.57 -2.35 -6.38
CA HIS A 278 -19.62 -1.42 -5.76
C HIS A 278 -18.51 -2.13 -4.98
N ALA A 279 -17.51 -1.36 -4.52
CA ALA A 279 -16.44 -1.83 -3.61
C ALA A 279 -16.38 -1.01 -2.30
N ALA A 280 -17.44 -0.28 -1.96
CA ALA A 280 -17.57 0.52 -0.73
C ALA A 280 -17.90 -0.32 0.52
N ARG A 281 -16.87 -0.88 1.18
CA ARG A 281 -17.01 -1.77 2.34
C ARG A 281 -17.40 -1.07 3.65
N PHE A 282 -17.17 0.23 3.80
CA PHE A 282 -17.57 0.96 5.01
C PHE A 282 -19.03 1.44 4.96
N ALA A 283 -19.63 1.55 3.77
CA ALA A 283 -20.99 2.05 3.59
C ALA A 283 -22.10 0.99 3.82
N GLY A 284 -21.73 -0.27 4.03
CA GLY A 284 -22.68 -1.36 4.25
C GLY A 284 -22.06 -2.73 4.55
N GLY A 285 -20.73 -2.81 4.66
CA GLY A 285 -20.04 -4.05 4.99
C GLY A 285 -20.07 -4.37 6.48
N ARG A 286 -19.55 -5.55 6.82
CA ARG A 286 -19.44 -6.04 8.20
C ARG A 286 -18.00 -6.39 8.55
N LEU A 287 -17.72 -6.49 9.85
CA LEU A 287 -16.44 -7.03 10.30
C LEU A 287 -16.33 -8.52 9.95
N GLY A 288 -15.24 -8.88 9.29
CA GLY A 288 -14.90 -10.24 8.94
C GLY A 288 -13.40 -10.44 8.91
N VAL A 289 -12.97 -11.68 8.75
CA VAL A 289 -11.57 -12.03 8.51
C VAL A 289 -11.43 -12.33 7.03
N LEU A 290 -10.50 -11.63 6.36
CA LEU A 290 -10.18 -11.85 4.97
C LEU A 290 -8.68 -11.68 4.80
N GLN A 291 -8.06 -12.61 4.05
CA GLN A 291 -6.68 -12.52 3.58
C GLN A 291 -5.66 -12.09 4.67
N GLY A 292 -5.78 -12.65 5.87
CA GLY A 292 -4.82 -12.42 6.95
C GLY A 292 -5.21 -11.40 8.02
N ALA A 293 -6.26 -10.60 7.83
CA ALA A 293 -6.64 -9.56 8.79
C ALA A 293 -8.15 -9.50 9.07
N ARG A 294 -8.49 -9.09 10.30
CA ARG A 294 -9.86 -8.69 10.65
C ARG A 294 -10.11 -7.26 10.19
N THR A 295 -11.08 -7.08 9.31
CA THR A 295 -11.38 -5.81 8.63
C THR A 295 -12.86 -5.73 8.25
N PHE A 296 -13.32 -4.58 7.75
CA PHE A 296 -14.57 -4.51 7.01
C PHE A 296 -14.46 -5.25 5.67
N VAL A 297 -15.48 -6.04 5.36
CA VAL A 297 -15.70 -6.79 4.12
C VAL A 297 -17.13 -6.56 3.64
N LEU A 298 -17.34 -6.63 2.32
CA LEU A 298 -18.67 -6.64 1.71
C LEU A 298 -19.35 -8.00 1.86
#